data_AF-A0A3L6L3A6-F1
#
_entry.id   AF-A0A3L6L3A6-F1
#
_cell.length_a   1.000
_cell.length_b   1.000
_cell.length_c   1.000
_cell.angle_alpha   90.00
_cell.angle_beta   90.00
_cell.angle_gamma   90.00
#
_symmetry.space_group_name_H-M   'P 1'
#
loop_
_entity.id
_entity.type
_entity.pdbx_description
1 polymer ?
#
loop_
_entity_poly.entity_id
_entity_poly.type
_entity_poly.pdbx_seq_one_letter_code
_entity_poly.pdbx_strand_id
1 'polypeptide(L)'
;MQITRVILYFLAFYNARSAAPWNAKTNVAVGHAACAILQLADIKLTQGPAPLDDGGALDTLLALNMFLSSNEWKAKFIKEKGEEVAWTDKENTDKAANKHWEESWPLWTKARQNVKQGQPIAQTIDKSLFKGLDDTA
;
A
#
# COMPACT_ATOMS: atom_id res chain seq x y z
N MET A 1 57.01 -37.63 -48.67
CA MET A 1 55.53 -37.67 -48.74
C MET A 1 54.90 -38.30 -47.48
N GLN A 2 55.36 -37.93 -46.28
CA GLN A 2 54.82 -38.45 -44.99
C GLN A 2 54.03 -37.41 -44.19
N ILE A 3 54.27 -36.13 -44.43
CA ILE A 3 53.64 -35.01 -43.70
C ILE A 3 52.14 -34.93 -44.01
N THR A 4 51.72 -35.24 -45.25
CA THR A 4 50.31 -35.23 -45.67
C THR A 4 49.46 -36.29 -44.97
N ARG A 5 50.03 -37.43 -44.56
CA ARG A 5 49.30 -38.48 -43.85
C ARG A 5 49.04 -38.11 -42.39
N VAL A 6 50.00 -37.48 -41.71
CA VAL A 6 49.87 -37.05 -40.30
C VAL A 6 48.81 -35.96 -40.16
N ILE A 7 48.73 -35.03 -41.13
CA ILE A 7 47.73 -33.96 -41.15
C ILE A 7 46.31 -34.52 -41.34
N LEU A 8 46.14 -35.52 -42.22
CA LEU A 8 44.85 -36.19 -42.43
C LEU A 8 44.38 -36.97 -41.19
N TYR A 9 45.29 -37.62 -40.45
CA TYR A 9 44.94 -38.27 -39.19
C TYR A 9 44.53 -37.25 -38.10
N PHE A 10 45.23 -36.11 -37.99
CA PHE A 10 44.86 -35.05 -37.04
C PHE A 10 43.50 -34.41 -37.34
N LEU A 11 43.16 -34.19 -38.61
CA LEU A 11 41.86 -33.67 -39.03
C LEU A 11 40.71 -34.67 -38.78
N ALA A 12 40.96 -35.98 -38.91
CA ALA A 12 39.96 -37.00 -38.60
C ALA A 12 39.66 -37.11 -37.10
N PHE A 13 40.67 -36.93 -36.23
CA PHE A 13 40.50 -36.96 -34.77
C PHE A 13 39.83 -35.70 -34.19
N TYR A 14 40.09 -34.51 -34.75
CA TYR A 14 39.45 -33.27 -34.28
C TYR A 14 37.94 -33.20 -34.57
N ASN A 15 37.49 -33.83 -35.66
CA ASN A 15 36.07 -33.91 -36.02
C ASN A 15 35.30 -34.99 -35.23
N ALA A 16 35.99 -35.80 -34.42
CA ALA A 16 35.37 -36.76 -33.52
C ALA A 16 34.99 -36.15 -32.16
N ARG A 17 34.91 -34.82 -32.03
CA ARG A 17 34.12 -34.24 -30.95
C ARG A 17 32.68 -34.52 -31.28
N SER A 18 32.18 -35.65 -30.79
CA SER A 18 30.77 -35.97 -30.80
C SER A 18 30.04 -34.76 -30.23
N ALA A 19 29.41 -33.96 -31.09
CA ALA A 19 28.25 -33.22 -30.67
C ALA A 19 27.29 -34.33 -30.25
N ALA A 20 27.25 -34.62 -28.95
CA ALA A 20 26.33 -35.59 -28.40
C ALA A 20 24.97 -35.25 -29.03
N PRO A 21 24.31 -36.22 -29.70
CA PRO A 21 23.14 -35.91 -30.51
C PRO A 21 22.18 -35.12 -29.65
N TRP A 22 21.83 -33.92 -30.12
CA TRP A 22 20.81 -33.09 -29.48
C TRP A 22 19.51 -33.88 -29.58
N ASN A 23 19.29 -34.74 -28.59
CA ASN A 23 18.17 -35.64 -28.55
C ASN A 23 17.16 -35.03 -27.58
N ALA A 24 15.89 -35.29 -27.83
CA ALA A 24 14.79 -34.71 -27.05
C ALA A 24 14.91 -34.98 -25.53
N LYS A 25 15.74 -35.94 -25.10
CA LYS A 25 15.94 -36.28 -23.68
C LYS A 25 16.93 -35.36 -22.97
N THR A 26 17.83 -34.67 -23.67
CA THR A 26 18.89 -33.84 -23.04
C THR A 26 18.32 -32.58 -22.35
N ASN A 27 17.19 -32.06 -22.83
CA ASN A 27 16.59 -30.82 -22.31
C ASN A 27 15.30 -31.05 -21.51
N VAL A 28 14.94 -32.29 -21.17
CA VAL A 28 13.66 -32.58 -20.48
C VAL A 28 13.55 -31.81 -19.17
N ALA A 29 14.61 -31.77 -18.37
CA ALA A 29 14.61 -31.04 -17.10
C ALA A 29 14.45 -29.52 -17.30
N VAL A 30 15.14 -28.97 -18.31
CA VAL A 30 15.05 -27.54 -18.67
C VAL A 30 13.66 -27.22 -19.23
N GLY A 31 13.10 -28.10 -20.05
CA GLY A 31 11.75 -27.99 -20.59
C GLY A 31 10.67 -28.06 -19.51
N HIS A 32 10.81 -28.92 -18.51
CA HIS A 32 9.91 -28.95 -17.35
C HIS A 32 9.97 -27.65 -16.54
N ALA A 33 11.17 -27.13 -16.28
CA ALA A 33 11.34 -25.85 -15.59
C ALA A 33 10.74 -24.68 -16.39
N ALA A 34 11.01 -24.63 -17.70
CA ALA A 34 10.45 -23.61 -18.59
C ALA A 34 8.91 -23.69 -18.70
N CYS A 35 8.35 -24.90 -18.72
CA CYS A 35 6.91 -25.12 -18.73
C CYS A 35 6.25 -24.60 -17.45
N ALA A 36 6.84 -24.85 -16.28
CA ALA A 36 6.36 -24.30 -15.02
C ALA A 36 6.38 -22.76 -15.00
N ILE A 37 7.40 -22.13 -15.62
CA ILE A 37 7.48 -20.66 -15.73
C ILE A 37 6.41 -20.12 -16.70
N LEU A 38 6.20 -20.77 -17.85
CA LEU A 38 5.14 -20.36 -18.79
C LEU A 38 3.75 -20.48 -18.18
N GLN A 39 3.52 -21.51 -17.36
CA GLN A 39 2.26 -21.66 -16.63
C GLN A 39 2.02 -20.49 -15.66
N LEU A 40 3.05 -19.85 -15.11
CA LEU A 40 2.89 -18.65 -14.29
C LEU A 40 2.44 -17.42 -15.11
N ALA A 41 2.78 -17.35 -16.40
CA ALA A 41 2.39 -16.25 -17.27
C ALA A 41 0.89 -16.30 -17.64
N ASP A 42 0.32 -17.51 -17.68
CA ASP A 42 -1.11 -17.73 -17.99
C ASP A 42 -2.01 -17.70 -16.74
N ILE A 43 -1.42 -17.69 -15.53
CA ILE A 43 -2.20 -17.58 -14.30
C ILE A 43 -2.68 -16.13 -14.14
N LYS A 44 -4.00 -15.95 -14.13
CA LYS A 44 -4.61 -14.75 -13.57
C LYS A 44 -4.42 -14.81 -12.06
N LEU A 45 -3.49 -14.01 -11.54
CA LEU A 45 -3.39 -13.77 -10.10
C LEU A 45 -4.75 -13.24 -9.63
N THR A 46 -5.45 -14.00 -8.79
CA THR A 46 -6.55 -13.44 -8.03
C THR A 46 -5.99 -12.30 -7.18
N GLN A 47 -6.68 -11.17 -7.12
CA GLN A 47 -6.27 -10.09 -6.23
C GLN A 47 -6.07 -10.67 -4.82
N GLY A 48 -4.99 -10.24 -4.17
CA GLY A 48 -4.74 -10.61 -2.77
C GLY A 48 -5.94 -10.27 -1.88
N PRO A 49 -5.96 -10.75 -0.62
CA PRO A 49 -7.03 -10.41 0.30
C PRO A 49 -7.24 -8.90 0.29
N ALA A 50 -8.52 -8.50 0.29
CA ALA A 50 -8.89 -7.09 0.38
C ALA A 50 -8.16 -6.43 1.56
N PRO A 51 -7.87 -5.12 1.49
CA PRO A 51 -7.36 -4.39 2.63
C PRO A 51 -8.16 -4.75 3.89
N LEU A 52 -7.46 -5.01 4.99
CA LEU A 52 -8.11 -5.29 6.27
C LEU A 52 -9.03 -4.11 6.60
N ASP A 53 -10.32 -4.40 6.74
CA ASP A 53 -11.27 -3.46 7.32
C ASP A 53 -10.90 -3.27 8.79
N ASP A 54 -10.63 -2.03 9.18
CA ASP A 54 -10.30 -1.70 10.56
C ASP A 54 -11.55 -1.59 11.46
N GLY A 55 -12.74 -1.82 10.89
CA GLY A 55 -14.01 -1.72 11.59
C GLY A 55 -14.29 -0.32 12.11
N GLY A 56 -13.66 0.72 11.55
CA GLY A 56 -13.76 2.10 12.02
C GLY A 56 -12.85 2.44 13.21
N ALA A 57 -11.85 1.61 13.51
CA ALA A 57 -10.90 1.86 14.59
C ALA A 57 -10.10 3.15 14.37
N LEU A 58 -9.66 3.43 13.15
CA LEU A 58 -8.95 4.68 12.82
C LEU A 58 -9.86 5.90 13.01
N ASP A 59 -11.10 5.83 12.54
CA ASP A 59 -12.08 6.90 12.72
C ASP A 59 -12.36 7.19 14.20
N THR A 60 -12.41 6.14 15.02
CA THR A 60 -12.58 6.25 16.48
C THR A 60 -11.36 6.91 17.13
N LEU A 61 -10.14 6.50 16.74
CA LEU A 61 -8.90 7.07 17.26
C LEU A 61 -8.75 8.55 16.88
N LEU A 62 -9.05 8.91 15.63
CA LEU A 62 -9.01 10.29 15.17
C LEU A 62 -10.06 11.16 15.89
N ALA A 63 -11.26 10.62 16.10
CA ALA A 63 -12.29 11.31 16.88
C ALA A 63 -11.89 11.48 18.34
N LEU A 64 -11.29 10.47 18.97
CA LEU A 64 -10.78 10.60 20.34
C LEU A 64 -9.68 11.66 20.44
N ASN A 65 -8.73 11.66 19.49
CA ASN A 65 -7.71 12.71 19.42
C ASN A 65 -8.34 14.10 19.28
N MET A 66 -9.37 14.24 18.45
CA MET A 66 -10.12 15.49 18.30
C MET A 66 -10.88 15.88 19.57
N PHE A 67 -11.50 14.90 20.26
CA PHE A 67 -12.23 15.12 21.51
C PHE A 67 -11.31 15.66 22.61
N LEU A 68 -10.10 15.12 22.72
CA LEU A 68 -9.09 15.52 23.70
C LEU A 68 -8.32 16.80 23.32
N SER A 69 -8.51 17.31 22.11
CA SER A 69 -7.85 18.53 21.66
C SER A 69 -8.46 19.78 22.30
N SER A 70 -7.72 20.90 22.24
CA SER A 70 -8.22 22.18 22.76
C SER A 70 -9.42 22.71 21.98
N ASN A 71 -10.20 23.60 22.60
CA ASN A 71 -11.34 24.23 21.93
C ASN A 71 -10.90 25.09 20.74
N GLU A 72 -9.74 25.76 20.82
CA GLU A 72 -9.17 26.52 19.70
C GLU A 72 -8.84 25.60 18.52
N TRP A 73 -8.32 24.39 18.80
CA TRP A 73 -8.06 23.42 17.75
C TRP A 73 -9.36 22.92 17.12
N LYS A 74 -10.33 22.51 17.94
CA LYS A 74 -11.64 22.03 17.48
C LYS A 74 -12.39 23.06 16.63
N ALA A 75 -12.24 24.35 16.93
CA ALA A 75 -12.93 25.44 16.23
C ALA A 75 -12.46 25.61 14.77
N LYS A 76 -11.24 25.19 14.42
CA LYS A 76 -10.68 25.32 13.06
C LYS A 76 -11.46 24.54 11.99
N PHE A 77 -12.15 23.48 12.41
CA PHE A 77 -12.72 22.48 11.50
C PHE A 77 -14.23 22.61 11.31
N ILE A 78 -14.85 23.61 11.94
CA ILE A 78 -16.30 23.79 11.91
C ILE A 78 -16.66 25.26 11.69
N LYS A 79 -17.59 25.51 10.78
CA LYS A 79 -18.18 26.84 10.53
C LYS A 79 -19.22 27.16 11.61
N GLU A 80 -19.64 28.42 11.69
CA GLU A 80 -20.65 28.88 12.65
C GLU A 80 -21.96 28.07 12.59
N LYS A 81 -22.35 27.59 11.41
CA LYS A 81 -23.57 26.77 11.20
C LYS A 81 -23.35 25.28 11.44
N GLY A 82 -22.19 24.89 11.94
CA GLY A 82 -21.83 23.49 12.15
C GLY A 82 -21.29 22.77 10.91
N GLU A 83 -21.20 23.43 9.76
CA GLU A 83 -20.66 22.84 8.54
C GLU A 83 -19.15 22.61 8.65
N GLU A 84 -18.63 21.69 7.85
CA GLU A 84 -17.20 21.43 7.74
C GLU A 84 -16.45 22.62 7.12
N VAL A 85 -15.25 22.91 7.63
CA VAL A 85 -14.29 23.80 6.97
C VAL A 85 -13.42 22.96 6.03
N ALA A 86 -13.51 23.20 4.72
CA ALA A 86 -12.66 22.56 3.73
C ALA A 86 -11.27 23.22 3.69
N TRP A 87 -10.26 22.50 3.16
CA TRP A 87 -8.90 23.04 3.07
C TRP A 87 -8.81 24.36 2.30
N THR A 88 -9.57 24.46 1.21
CA THR A 88 -9.58 25.61 0.29
C THR A 88 -10.44 26.78 0.77
N ASP A 89 -11.27 26.58 1.81
CA ASP A 89 -12.19 27.58 2.34
C ASP A 89 -11.44 28.84 2.82
N LYS A 90 -12.14 29.97 2.83
CA LYS A 90 -11.55 31.26 3.25
C LYS A 90 -11.35 31.30 4.76
N GLU A 91 -12.20 30.59 5.47
CA GLU A 91 -12.21 30.38 6.92
C GLU A 91 -10.97 29.63 7.42
N ASN A 92 -10.35 28.80 6.57
CA ASN A 92 -9.07 28.18 6.87
C ASN A 92 -7.93 29.22 6.70
N THR A 93 -7.55 29.86 7.80
CA THR A 93 -6.43 30.81 7.86
C THR A 93 -5.06 30.12 7.92
N ASP A 94 -5.01 28.81 8.19
CA ASP A 94 -3.78 28.05 8.40
C ASP A 94 -3.14 27.56 7.08
N LYS A 95 -3.89 27.55 5.97
CA LYS A 95 -3.43 26.98 4.68
C LYS A 95 -2.15 27.58 4.12
N ALA A 96 -1.89 28.86 4.38
CA ALA A 96 -0.70 29.54 3.88
C ALA A 96 0.56 29.12 4.65
N ALA A 97 0.45 28.99 5.97
CA ALA A 97 1.55 28.65 6.86
C ALA A 97 1.80 27.15 6.95
N ASN A 98 0.75 26.33 6.81
CA ASN A 98 0.79 24.91 7.11
C ASN A 98 0.44 24.03 5.91
N LYS A 99 1.01 24.29 4.72
CA LYS A 99 0.69 23.53 3.50
C LYS A 99 0.71 22.00 3.65
N HIS A 100 1.60 21.48 4.48
CA HIS A 100 1.72 20.05 4.77
C HIS A 100 0.48 19.46 5.50
N TRP A 101 -0.45 20.28 5.97
CA TRP A 101 -1.71 19.84 6.59
C TRP A 101 -2.78 19.48 5.58
N GLU A 102 -2.62 19.82 4.30
CA GLU A 102 -3.63 19.61 3.25
C GLU A 102 -4.18 18.18 3.23
N GLU A 103 -3.31 17.18 3.33
CA GLU A 103 -3.71 15.77 3.31
C GLU A 103 -4.43 15.34 4.60
N SER A 104 -4.07 15.94 5.73
CA SER A 104 -4.65 15.61 7.04
C SER A 104 -5.94 16.39 7.34
N TRP A 105 -6.16 17.51 6.66
CA TRP A 105 -7.28 18.41 6.91
C TRP A 105 -8.64 17.70 6.81
N PRO A 106 -8.94 16.91 5.75
CA PRO A 106 -10.20 16.18 5.67
C PRO A 106 -10.38 15.17 6.81
N LEU A 107 -9.30 14.56 7.30
CA LEU A 107 -9.34 13.61 8.41
C LEU A 107 -9.73 14.30 9.72
N TRP A 108 -9.15 15.47 10.01
CA TRP A 108 -9.48 16.24 11.20
C TRP A 108 -10.88 16.83 11.13
N THR A 109 -11.30 17.30 9.96
CA THR A 109 -12.66 17.80 9.74
C THR A 109 -13.71 16.71 9.95
N LYS A 110 -13.50 15.51 9.40
CA LYS A 110 -14.35 14.34 9.68
C LYS A 110 -14.34 13.96 11.16
N ALA A 111 -13.17 13.92 11.80
CA ALA A 111 -13.06 13.64 13.23
C ALA A 111 -13.84 14.65 14.08
N ARG A 112 -13.84 15.94 13.69
CA ARG A 112 -14.62 16.98 14.37
C ARG A 112 -16.13 16.77 14.24
N GLN A 113 -16.60 16.25 13.11
CA GLN A 113 -17.99 15.85 12.95
C GLN A 113 -18.34 14.66 13.84
N ASN A 114 -17.46 13.65 13.90
CA ASN A 114 -17.68 12.41 14.65
C ASN A 114 -17.81 12.63 16.17
N VAL A 115 -17.24 13.71 16.71
CA VAL A 115 -17.37 14.08 18.13
C VAL A 115 -18.59 14.95 18.43
N LYS A 116 -19.43 15.28 17.44
CA LYS A 116 -20.68 16.01 17.70
C LYS A 116 -21.68 15.14 18.46
N GLN A 117 -22.46 15.79 19.31
CA GLN A 117 -23.53 15.13 20.05
C GLN A 117 -24.49 14.40 19.10
N GLY A 118 -24.85 13.17 19.47
CA GLY A 118 -25.73 12.31 18.66
C GLY A 118 -24.99 11.38 17.71
N GLN A 119 -23.69 11.58 17.47
CA GLN A 119 -22.90 10.64 16.67
C GLN A 119 -22.58 9.35 17.46
N PRO A 120 -22.58 8.17 16.82
CA PRO A 120 -22.24 6.91 17.48
C PRO A 120 -20.86 6.94 18.15
N ILE A 121 -19.86 7.54 17.50
CA ILE A 121 -18.50 7.64 18.04
C ILE A 121 -18.47 8.55 19.28
N ALA A 122 -19.20 9.68 19.28
CA ALA A 122 -19.33 10.52 20.46
C ALA A 122 -19.93 9.76 21.66
N GLN A 123 -20.96 8.92 21.43
CA GLN A 123 -21.54 8.07 22.48
C GLN A 123 -20.55 7.02 23.01
N THR A 124 -19.70 6.48 22.15
CA THR A 124 -18.64 5.55 22.54
C THR A 124 -17.60 6.25 23.42
N ILE A 125 -17.18 7.46 23.03
CA ILE A 125 -16.25 8.28 23.83
C ILE A 125 -16.88 8.64 25.18
N ASP A 126 -18.15 9.03 25.21
CA ASP A 126 -18.89 9.35 26.45
C ASP A 126 -18.99 8.18 27.44
N LYS A 127 -18.90 6.94 26.96
CA LYS A 127 -18.92 5.72 27.78
C LYS A 127 -17.52 5.23 28.15
N SER A 128 -16.48 5.90 27.65
CA SER A 128 -15.08 5.53 27.87
C SER A 128 -14.50 6.22 29.11
N LEU A 129 -13.30 5.79 29.51
CA LEU A 129 -12.51 6.43 30.56
C LEU A 129 -12.01 7.84 30.19
N PHE A 130 -12.17 8.26 28.93
CA PHE A 130 -11.71 9.56 28.45
C PHE A 130 -12.71 10.67 28.67
N LYS A 131 -13.94 10.36 29.10
CA LYS A 131 -14.95 11.36 29.39
C LYS A 131 -14.49 12.30 30.51
N GLY A 132 -14.59 13.61 30.27
CA GLY A 132 -14.15 14.66 31.20
C GLY A 132 -12.64 14.92 31.20
N LEU A 133 -11.90 14.31 30.26
CA LEU A 133 -10.51 14.65 29.97
C LEU A 133 -10.38 15.59 28.75
N ASP A 134 -11.50 15.96 28.15
CA ASP A 134 -11.52 17.03 27.15
C ASP A 134 -11.29 18.39 27.81
N ASP A 135 -10.81 19.32 26.99
CA ASP A 135 -10.51 20.69 27.41
C ASP A 135 -11.82 21.47 27.68
N THR A 136 -12.47 21.17 28.81
CA THR A 136 -13.60 21.95 29.35
C THR A 136 -13.03 23.01 30.30
N ALA A 137 -12.54 24.11 29.71
CA ALA A 137 -12.40 25.40 30.36
C ALA A 137 -13.52 26.33 29.90
#